data_AF-A0A803QX38-F1
#
_entry.id   AF-A0A803QX38-F1
#
_cell.length_a   1.000
_cell.length_b   1.000
_cell.length_c   1.000
_cell.angle_alpha   90.00
_cell.angle_beta   90.00
_cell.angle_gamma   90.00
#
_symmetry.space_group_name_H-M   'P 1'
#
loop_
_entity.id
_entity.type
_entity.pdbx_description
1 polymer ?
#
loop_
_entity_poly.entity_id
_entity_poly.type
_entity_poly.pdbx_seq_one_letter_code
_entity_poly.pdbx_strand_id
1 'polypeptide(L)'
;MQIEAINLESLELHGVSFDKLDFSVCKAITNLSFTCVWNMNESSSLENLIPNLPLLENLTLGNMRGGNLKDIKILSQNMKSFNVNNRYDGEMTVVIEWAPKLASFSYTGNINFCITMESSNFLNGTFEILKIENNFEDDWFISMIEFLLNLNCSWNMVTLHVDKAEPLIGLINLKIISPLPLVNWEHLRVLTKCKSEKESELRDALRWIFPSLKTISIAKRAT
;
A
#
# COMPACT_ATOMS: atom_id res chain seq x y z
N MET A 1 26.27 7.25 8.39
CA MET A 1 26.89 6.57 7.24
C MET A 1 26.77 7.53 6.07
N GLN A 2 27.91 7.95 5.54
CA GLN A 2 27.98 8.84 4.39
C GLN A 2 28.21 7.99 3.15
N ILE A 3 27.44 8.23 2.08
CA ILE A 3 27.56 7.51 0.81
C ILE A 3 28.11 8.52 -0.21
N GLU A 4 29.34 8.31 -0.67
CA GLU A 4 30.07 9.27 -1.53
C GLU A 4 30.09 8.86 -3.01
N ALA A 5 29.03 8.23 -3.49
CA ALA A 5 28.92 7.74 -4.86
C ALA A 5 28.01 8.67 -5.71
N ILE A 6 28.61 9.63 -6.40
CA ILE A 6 27.89 10.68 -7.16
C ILE A 6 27.02 10.10 -8.28
N ASN A 7 27.49 9.03 -8.92
CA ASN A 7 26.79 8.36 -10.04
C ASN A 7 25.96 7.16 -9.57
N LEU A 8 25.64 7.07 -8.27
CA LEU A 8 24.83 5.98 -7.75
C LEU A 8 23.39 6.16 -8.21
N GLU A 9 22.92 5.25 -9.06
CA GLU A 9 21.55 5.28 -9.60
C GLU A 9 20.56 4.44 -8.77
N SER A 10 21.06 3.40 -8.11
CA SER A 10 20.25 2.47 -7.32
C SER A 10 20.93 2.18 -6.00
N LEU A 11 20.14 2.20 -4.93
CA LEU A 11 20.61 1.89 -3.59
C LEU A 11 19.56 1.10 -2.82
N GLU A 12 20.02 0.03 -2.18
CA GLU A 12 19.22 -0.78 -1.28
C GLU A 12 19.95 -0.92 0.05
N LEU A 13 19.29 -0.53 1.14
CA LEU A 13 19.82 -0.64 2.49
C LEU A 13 18.90 -1.45 3.40
N HIS A 14 19.52 -2.32 4.20
CA HIS A 14 18.85 -3.18 5.16
C HIS A 14 19.47 -3.00 6.55
N GLY A 15 18.62 -2.83 7.57
CA GLY A 15 19.03 -2.81 8.97
C GLY A 15 19.78 -1.54 9.38
N VAL A 16 19.61 -0.47 8.60
CA VAL A 16 20.21 0.83 8.90
C VAL A 16 19.22 1.74 9.62
N SER A 17 19.76 2.68 10.40
CA SER A 17 18.98 3.73 11.05
C SER A 17 18.88 4.92 10.09
N PHE A 18 17.68 5.40 9.83
CA PHE A 18 17.43 6.39 8.76
C PHE A 18 18.06 7.76 9.07
N ASP A 19 18.01 8.17 10.33
CA ASP A 19 18.61 9.41 10.88
C ASP A 19 20.12 9.54 10.64
N LYS A 20 20.81 8.42 10.35
CA LYS A 20 22.26 8.39 10.14
C LYS A 20 22.65 8.45 8.67
N LEU A 21 21.70 8.54 7.73
CA LEU A 21 21.98 8.51 6.30
C LEU A 21 22.08 9.93 5.74
N ASP A 22 23.16 10.22 5.01
CA ASP A 22 23.31 11.46 4.24
C ASP A 22 23.40 11.14 2.75
N PHE A 23 22.47 11.72 1.98
CA PHE A 23 22.35 11.58 0.53
C PHE A 23 22.69 12.84 -0.25
N SER A 24 23.25 13.86 0.41
CA SER A 24 23.56 15.18 -0.16
C SER A 24 24.30 15.12 -1.51
N VAL A 25 25.16 14.12 -1.70
CA VAL A 25 25.96 13.91 -2.92
C VAL A 25 25.39 12.88 -3.90
N CYS A 26 24.40 12.08 -3.49
CA CYS A 26 23.84 10.98 -4.28
C CYS A 26 22.65 11.42 -5.18
N LYS A 27 22.82 12.51 -5.93
CA LYS A 27 21.73 13.13 -6.70
C LYS A 27 21.26 12.33 -7.91
N ALA A 28 22.05 11.34 -8.35
CA ALA A 28 21.74 10.45 -9.47
C ALA A 28 20.77 9.30 -9.11
N ILE A 29 20.43 9.13 -7.83
CA ILE A 29 19.58 8.02 -7.39
C ILE A 29 18.19 8.14 -8.04
N THR A 30 17.84 7.10 -8.78
CA THR A 30 16.51 6.88 -9.37
C THR A 30 15.75 5.78 -8.63
N ASN A 31 16.45 4.85 -7.97
CA ASN A 31 15.87 3.72 -7.26
C ASN A 31 16.39 3.65 -5.83
N LEU A 32 15.49 3.64 -4.85
CA LEU A 32 15.85 3.63 -3.45
C LEU A 32 14.99 2.65 -2.68
N SER A 33 15.62 1.76 -1.93
CA SER A 33 14.95 0.80 -1.06
C SER A 33 15.54 0.87 0.34
N PHE A 34 14.68 1.09 1.33
CA PHE A 34 15.04 1.09 2.74
C PHE A 34 14.24 0.06 3.49
N THR A 35 14.92 -0.86 4.16
CA THR A 35 14.33 -1.66 5.21
C THR A 35 15.01 -1.31 6.52
N CYS A 36 14.38 -0.46 7.33
CA CYS A 36 15.00 0.20 8.47
C CYS A 36 14.27 -0.05 9.79
N VAL A 37 14.96 0.14 10.91
CA VAL A 37 14.32 0.24 12.23
C VAL A 37 13.83 1.68 12.37
N TRP A 38 12.52 1.89 12.26
CA TRP A 38 11.93 3.23 12.33
C TRP A 38 11.64 3.65 13.76
N ASN A 39 12.21 4.77 14.22
CA ASN A 39 11.83 5.37 15.51
C ASN A 39 10.66 6.36 15.36
N MET A 40 9.94 6.63 16.46
CA MET A 40 8.72 7.45 16.51
C MET A 40 8.85 8.89 15.94
N ASN A 41 10.07 9.42 15.78
CA ASN A 41 10.33 10.79 15.32
C ASN A 41 10.79 10.88 13.84
N GLU A 42 10.87 9.75 13.12
CA GLU A 42 11.56 9.68 11.82
C GLU A 42 10.70 10.05 10.60
N SER A 43 9.39 10.30 10.77
CA SER A 43 8.52 10.79 9.67
C SER A 43 9.05 12.09 9.05
N SER A 44 9.50 13.02 9.89
CA SER A 44 10.17 14.27 9.49
C SER A 44 11.44 14.07 8.66
N SER A 45 12.13 12.93 8.83
CA SER A 45 13.36 12.65 8.11
C SER A 45 13.08 12.23 6.66
N LEU A 46 11.97 11.52 6.43
CA LEU A 46 11.56 11.11 5.09
C LEU A 46 11.09 12.31 4.24
N GLU A 47 10.41 13.27 4.85
CA GLU A 47 10.00 14.53 4.20
C GLU A 47 11.20 15.33 3.68
N ASN A 48 12.34 15.27 4.38
CA ASN A 48 13.58 15.91 3.97
C ASN A 48 14.37 15.09 2.94
N LEU A 49 14.15 13.79 2.84
CA LEU A 49 14.88 12.93 1.91
C LEU A 49 14.48 13.16 0.46
N ILE A 50 13.18 13.12 0.18
CA ILE A 50 12.67 13.14 -1.20
C ILE A 50 13.11 14.41 -1.95
N PRO A 51 13.07 15.62 -1.36
CA PRO A 51 13.58 16.83 -2.01
C PRO A 51 15.08 16.77 -2.35
N ASN A 52 15.87 15.99 -1.60
CA ASN A 52 17.31 15.84 -1.84
C ASN A 52 17.64 14.85 -2.96
N LEU A 53 16.65 14.09 -3.44
CA LEU A 53 16.79 13.10 -4.51
C LEU A 53 15.90 13.48 -5.70
N PRO A 54 16.28 14.51 -6.48
CA PRO A 54 15.41 15.10 -7.50
C PRO A 54 15.08 14.13 -8.65
N LEU A 55 15.90 13.10 -8.86
CA LEU A 55 15.71 12.09 -9.90
C LEU A 55 15.01 10.82 -9.39
N LEU A 56 14.59 10.78 -8.12
CA LEU A 56 14.00 9.58 -7.54
C LEU A 56 12.70 9.18 -8.26
N GLU A 57 12.74 8.01 -8.88
CA GLU A 57 11.61 7.43 -9.61
C GLU A 57 10.93 6.31 -8.82
N ASN A 58 11.69 5.49 -8.09
CA ASN A 58 11.16 4.34 -7.38
C ASN A 58 11.62 4.36 -5.93
N LEU A 59 10.66 4.37 -5.00
CA LEU A 59 10.92 4.34 -3.56
C LEU A 59 10.25 3.11 -2.94
N THR A 60 11.04 2.33 -2.21
CA THR A 60 10.54 1.24 -1.36
C THR A 60 10.90 1.52 0.09
N LEU A 61 9.91 1.51 0.97
CA LEU A 61 10.07 1.67 2.41
C LEU A 61 9.57 0.42 3.11
N GLY A 62 10.39 -0.15 3.97
CA GLY A 62 10.09 -1.33 4.75
C GLY A 62 10.48 -1.11 6.20
N ASN A 63 9.72 -1.68 7.12
CA ASN A 63 10.08 -1.67 8.52
C ASN A 63 10.73 -2.97 8.99
N MET A 64 11.73 -2.82 9.86
CA MET A 64 12.32 -3.88 10.67
C MET A 64 11.74 -3.88 12.08
N ARG A 65 11.98 -4.98 12.79
CA ARG A 65 11.32 -5.35 14.05
C ARG A 65 11.36 -4.21 15.08
N GLY A 66 10.19 -3.82 15.58
CA GLY A 66 10.05 -2.89 16.70
C GLY A 66 9.84 -1.41 16.33
N GLY A 67 9.90 -1.06 15.04
CA GLY A 67 9.66 0.31 14.56
C GLY A 67 8.39 0.47 13.73
N ASN A 68 7.58 1.49 14.03
CA ASN A 68 6.34 1.79 13.29
C ASN A 68 6.54 3.01 12.40
N LEU A 69 6.50 2.78 11.08
CA LEU A 69 6.41 3.83 10.07
C LEU A 69 4.95 4.29 10.02
N LYS A 70 4.61 5.28 10.83
CA LYS A 70 3.21 5.72 11.03
C LYS A 70 2.74 6.65 9.93
N ASP A 71 3.40 7.80 9.78
CA ASP A 71 2.93 8.85 8.88
C ASP A 71 3.98 9.10 7.80
N ILE A 72 3.58 8.94 6.55
CA ILE A 72 4.40 9.24 5.39
C ILE A 72 3.73 10.34 4.59
N LYS A 73 4.53 11.32 4.21
CA LYS A 73 4.12 12.36 3.28
C LYS A 73 5.03 12.37 2.05
N ILE A 74 4.44 12.29 0.87
CA ILE A 74 5.16 12.22 -0.41
C ILE A 74 4.89 13.49 -1.24
N LEU A 75 5.99 14.14 -1.63
CA LEU A 75 6.03 15.26 -2.57
C LEU A 75 7.15 15.00 -3.59
N SER A 76 6.83 14.55 -4.80
CA SER A 76 7.84 14.22 -5.82
C SER A 76 7.36 14.46 -7.25
N GLN A 77 8.21 15.09 -8.08
CA GLN A 77 7.95 15.32 -9.51
C GLN A 77 8.13 14.09 -10.39
N ASN A 78 9.01 13.18 -9.97
CA ASN A 78 9.57 12.15 -10.83
C ASN A 78 9.22 10.74 -10.39
N MET A 79 8.61 10.59 -9.21
CA MET A 79 8.22 9.29 -8.67
C MET A 79 7.22 8.60 -9.59
N LYS A 80 7.59 7.39 -10.05
CA LYS A 80 6.80 6.46 -10.86
C LYS A 80 6.23 5.32 -10.02
N SER A 81 6.96 4.88 -8.99
CA SER A 81 6.54 3.79 -8.10
C SER A 81 6.83 4.12 -6.64
N PHE A 82 5.86 3.80 -5.78
CA PHE A 82 6.02 3.87 -4.34
C PHE A 82 5.53 2.59 -3.68
N ASN A 83 6.41 1.93 -2.93
CA ASN A 83 6.13 0.67 -2.23
C ASN A 83 6.36 0.83 -0.73
N VAL A 84 5.43 0.33 0.06
CA VAL A 84 5.50 0.32 1.51
C VAL A 84 5.27 -1.09 2.03
N ASN A 85 6.20 -1.58 2.84
CA ASN A 85 6.14 -2.87 3.51
C ASN A 85 6.12 -2.66 5.04
N ASN A 86 4.92 -2.63 5.61
CA ASN A 86 4.68 -2.47 7.04
C ASN A 86 4.23 -3.82 7.64
N ARG A 87 5.19 -4.67 8.01
CA ARG A 87 4.90 -6.03 8.50
C ARG A 87 4.44 -6.10 9.96
N TYR A 88 4.51 -5.00 10.69
CA TYR A 88 4.25 -4.97 12.14
C TYR A 88 2.91 -4.30 12.45
N ASP A 89 2.39 -4.61 13.62
CA ASP A 89 1.10 -4.13 14.09
C ASP A 89 1.22 -2.65 14.49
N GLY A 90 0.90 -1.77 13.55
CA GLY A 90 0.82 -0.33 13.74
C GLY A 90 -0.06 0.30 12.67
N GLU A 91 -0.86 1.27 13.09
CA GLU A 91 -1.57 2.17 12.17
C GLU A 91 -0.58 2.89 11.28
N MET A 92 -0.97 3.03 10.01
CA MET A 92 -0.15 3.70 9.01
C MET A 92 -0.99 4.57 8.09
N THR A 93 -0.54 5.81 7.90
CA THR A 93 -1.12 6.77 6.99
C THR A 93 -0.10 7.19 5.95
N VAL A 94 -0.50 7.15 4.67
CA VAL A 94 0.27 7.66 3.55
C VAL A 94 -0.50 8.82 2.93
N VAL A 95 0.13 9.99 2.88
CA VAL A 95 -0.39 11.18 2.22
C VAL A 95 0.47 11.48 1.00
N ILE A 96 -0.12 11.36 -0.19
CA ILE A 96 0.52 11.74 -1.45
C ILE A 96 -0.02 13.10 -1.86
N GLU A 97 0.67 14.15 -1.42
CA GLU A 97 0.27 15.53 -1.74
C GLU A 97 0.45 15.82 -3.22
N TRP A 98 1.60 15.43 -3.78
CA TRP A 98 1.85 15.65 -5.20
C TRP A 98 2.85 14.67 -5.77
N ALA A 99 2.37 13.84 -6.71
CA ALA A 99 3.19 12.90 -7.46
C ALA A 99 2.61 12.66 -8.88
N PRO A 100 2.73 13.64 -9.80
CA PRO A 100 2.02 13.61 -11.08
C PRO A 100 2.48 12.51 -12.03
N LYS A 101 3.63 11.88 -11.80
CA LYS A 101 4.13 10.74 -12.60
C LYS A 101 3.91 9.39 -11.93
N LEU A 102 3.28 9.36 -10.74
CA LEU A 102 3.08 8.12 -10.00
C LEU A 102 2.11 7.23 -10.77
N ALA A 103 2.62 6.07 -11.17
CA ALA A 103 1.89 5.08 -11.98
C ALA A 103 1.58 3.80 -11.19
N SER A 104 2.30 3.57 -10.09
CA SER A 104 2.08 2.41 -9.21
C SER A 104 2.26 2.75 -7.74
N PHE A 105 1.38 2.21 -6.91
CA PHE A 105 1.51 2.19 -5.46
C PHE A 105 1.36 0.75 -4.98
N SER A 106 2.19 0.34 -4.03
CA SER A 106 2.05 -0.95 -3.37
C SER A 106 2.15 -0.82 -1.85
N TYR A 107 1.29 -1.54 -1.16
CA TYR A 107 1.31 -1.70 0.28
C TYR A 107 1.32 -3.18 0.62
N THR A 108 2.17 -3.57 1.57
CA THR A 108 2.20 -4.90 2.16
C THR A 108 2.14 -4.75 3.69
N GLY A 109 1.10 -5.26 4.34
CA GLY A 109 0.93 -5.10 5.78
C GLY A 109 -0.40 -5.57 6.32
N ASN A 110 -0.90 -4.92 7.38
CA ASN A 110 -2.20 -5.22 7.99
C ASN A 110 -3.30 -4.28 7.44
N ILE A 111 -4.51 -4.40 7.97
CA ILE A 111 -5.67 -3.58 7.51
C ILE A 111 -5.75 -2.21 8.20
N ASN A 112 -4.87 -1.89 9.14
CA ASN A 112 -4.80 -0.58 9.80
C ASN A 112 -3.99 0.40 8.95
N PHE A 113 -4.45 0.62 7.72
CA PHE A 113 -3.77 1.42 6.72
C PHE A 113 -4.71 2.43 6.09
N CYS A 114 -4.20 3.63 5.85
CA CYS A 114 -4.90 4.68 5.14
C CYS A 114 -4.01 5.33 4.09
N ILE A 115 -4.60 5.64 2.94
CA ILE A 115 -3.95 6.42 1.89
C ILE A 115 -4.86 7.54 1.40
N THR A 116 -4.30 8.74 1.33
CA THR A 116 -4.93 9.90 0.70
C THR A 116 -4.04 10.43 -0.40
N MET A 117 -4.65 10.86 -1.50
CA MET A 117 -3.93 11.36 -2.66
C MET A 117 -4.73 12.44 -3.37
N GLU A 118 -4.11 13.59 -3.65
CA GLU A 118 -4.75 14.70 -4.38
C GLU A 118 -4.75 14.52 -5.90
N SER A 119 -4.00 13.54 -6.43
CA SER A 119 -3.77 13.40 -7.86
C SER A 119 -4.90 12.70 -8.63
N SER A 120 -5.13 13.14 -9.87
CA SER A 120 -6.11 12.60 -10.82
C SER A 120 -5.56 11.47 -11.72
N ASN A 121 -4.41 10.89 -11.35
CA ASN A 121 -3.76 9.88 -12.18
C ASN A 121 -4.47 8.53 -12.05
N PHE A 122 -4.66 7.85 -13.19
CA PHE A 122 -5.12 6.46 -13.31
C PHE A 122 -4.10 5.48 -12.69
N LEU A 123 -3.99 5.50 -11.37
CA LEU A 123 -2.98 4.80 -10.60
C LEU A 123 -3.34 3.31 -10.42
N ASN A 124 -2.33 2.44 -10.47
CA ASN A 124 -2.51 1.03 -10.12
C ASN A 124 -2.06 0.80 -8.67
N GLY A 125 -2.97 0.29 -7.84
CA GLY A 125 -2.73 -0.03 -6.44
C GLY A 125 -2.61 -1.53 -6.22
N THR A 126 -1.60 -1.97 -5.48
CA THR A 126 -1.44 -3.37 -5.07
C THR A 126 -1.34 -3.47 -3.55
N PHE A 127 -2.30 -4.15 -2.93
CA PHE A 127 -2.41 -4.25 -1.48
C PHE A 127 -2.31 -5.70 -1.04
N GLU A 128 -1.26 -6.03 -0.32
CA GLU A 128 -1.03 -7.36 0.23
C GLU A 128 -1.27 -7.38 1.73
N ILE A 129 -2.30 -8.12 2.15
CA ILE A 129 -2.70 -8.23 3.55
C ILE A 129 -2.00 -9.47 4.15
N LEU A 130 -1.03 -9.23 5.03
CA LEU A 130 -0.17 -10.27 5.62
C LEU A 130 -0.80 -11.00 6.80
N LYS A 131 -1.73 -10.38 7.51
CA LYS A 131 -2.29 -10.90 8.77
C LYS A 131 -3.80 -10.97 8.67
N ILE A 132 -4.30 -12.17 8.38
CA ILE A 132 -5.72 -12.51 8.54
C ILE A 132 -5.76 -13.43 9.75
N GLU A 133 -6.15 -12.90 10.92
CA GLU A 133 -6.36 -13.74 12.10
C GLU A 133 -7.43 -14.80 11.79
N ASN A 134 -7.25 -16.01 12.33
CA ASN A 134 -8.14 -17.13 12.00
C ASN A 134 -9.54 -16.98 12.61
N ASN A 135 -9.72 -16.04 13.55
CA ASN A 135 -10.99 -15.73 14.19
C ASN A 135 -11.54 -14.44 13.59
N PHE A 136 -12.48 -14.60 12.65
CA PHE A 136 -13.22 -13.50 12.05
C PHE A 136 -14.34 -13.07 13.02
N GLU A 137 -13.97 -12.33 14.06
CA GLU A 137 -14.95 -11.66 14.93
C GLU A 137 -15.57 -10.46 14.20
N ASP A 138 -16.74 -9.98 14.64
CA ASP A 138 -17.47 -8.88 13.97
C ASP A 138 -16.59 -7.63 13.81
N ASP A 139 -15.74 -7.33 14.79
CA ASP A 139 -14.78 -6.21 14.76
C ASP A 139 -13.80 -6.30 13.58
N TRP A 140 -13.39 -7.51 13.20
CA TRP A 140 -12.48 -7.72 12.08
C TRP A 140 -13.11 -7.29 10.75
N PHE A 141 -14.40 -7.60 10.55
CA PHE A 141 -15.12 -7.22 9.33
C PHE A 141 -15.32 -5.71 9.24
N ILE A 142 -15.55 -5.04 10.38
CA ILE A 142 -15.62 -3.58 10.45
C ILE A 142 -14.27 -2.98 10.05
N SER A 143 -13.15 -3.44 10.64
CA SER A 143 -11.82 -2.96 10.28
C SER A 143 -11.47 -3.21 8.80
N MET A 144 -11.93 -4.31 8.22
CA MET A 144 -11.74 -4.55 6.78
C MET A 144 -12.53 -3.56 5.92
N ILE A 145 -13.72 -3.15 6.36
CA ILE A 145 -14.50 -2.13 5.65
C ILE A 145 -13.86 -0.76 5.78
N GLU A 146 -13.40 -0.39 6.96
CA GLU A 146 -12.64 0.84 7.18
C GLU A 146 -11.40 0.86 6.30
N PHE A 147 -10.65 -0.24 6.22
CA PHE A 147 -9.52 -0.37 5.30
C PHE A 147 -9.91 -0.09 3.86
N LEU A 148 -10.95 -0.76 3.34
CA LEU A 148 -11.40 -0.57 1.95
C LEU A 148 -11.85 0.86 1.68
N LEU A 149 -12.51 1.51 2.64
CA LEU A 149 -12.89 2.92 2.59
C LEU A 149 -11.68 3.86 2.62
N ASN A 150 -10.64 3.51 3.38
CA ASN A 150 -9.39 4.25 3.45
C ASN A 150 -8.54 4.12 2.17
N LEU A 151 -8.94 3.27 1.23
CA LEU A 151 -8.36 3.16 -0.11
C LEU A 151 -9.15 3.99 -1.15
N ASN A 152 -9.95 4.97 -0.73
CA ASN A 152 -10.79 5.76 -1.62
C ASN A 152 -10.02 6.85 -2.40
N CYS A 153 -9.06 6.42 -3.22
CA CYS A 153 -8.44 7.25 -4.24
C CYS A 153 -8.98 6.86 -5.63
N SER A 154 -8.70 7.68 -6.64
CA SER A 154 -9.06 7.43 -8.05
C SER A 154 -8.17 6.36 -8.69
N TRP A 155 -8.36 5.10 -8.28
CA TRP A 155 -7.58 3.98 -8.78
C TRP A 155 -8.09 3.50 -10.14
N ASN A 156 -7.18 3.34 -11.09
CA ASN A 156 -7.48 2.62 -12.33
C ASN A 156 -7.68 1.13 -12.05
N MET A 157 -6.73 0.52 -11.36
CA MET A 157 -6.81 -0.88 -10.96
C MET A 157 -6.38 -1.04 -9.52
N VAL A 158 -7.21 -1.74 -8.74
CA VAL A 158 -6.85 -2.23 -7.41
C VAL A 158 -6.59 -3.73 -7.49
N THR A 159 -5.44 -4.16 -7.02
CA THR A 159 -5.09 -5.57 -6.85
C THR A 159 -5.02 -5.88 -5.36
N LEU A 160 -5.94 -6.69 -4.84
CA LEU A 160 -5.96 -7.14 -3.45
C LEU A 160 -5.39 -8.54 -3.33
N HIS A 161 -4.33 -8.72 -2.55
CA HIS A 161 -3.82 -10.03 -2.18
C HIS A 161 -4.36 -10.38 -0.79
N VAL A 162 -5.27 -11.34 -0.74
CA VAL A 162 -5.87 -11.84 0.50
C VAL A 162 -5.61 -13.34 0.60
N ASP A 163 -5.15 -13.82 1.76
CA ASP A 163 -4.81 -15.23 1.90
C ASP A 163 -6.04 -16.15 1.75
N LYS A 164 -7.16 -15.72 2.33
CA LYS A 164 -8.46 -16.39 2.34
C LYS A 164 -9.53 -15.52 1.68
N ALA A 165 -10.52 -16.13 1.04
CA ALA A 165 -11.63 -15.42 0.37
C ALA A 165 -12.86 -15.25 1.26
N GLU A 166 -13.00 -16.13 2.26
CA GLU A 166 -13.99 -16.10 3.32
C GLU A 166 -14.21 -14.71 3.94
N PRO A 167 -13.16 -13.92 4.24
CA PRO A 167 -13.37 -12.61 4.83
C PRO A 167 -14.12 -11.65 3.90
N LEU A 168 -13.82 -11.66 2.60
CA LEU A 168 -14.51 -10.82 1.61
C LEU A 168 -15.94 -11.29 1.35
N ILE A 169 -16.18 -12.60 1.39
CA ILE A 169 -17.54 -13.18 1.27
C ILE A 169 -18.37 -12.85 2.52
N GLY A 170 -17.77 -12.96 3.70
CA GLY A 170 -18.43 -12.73 4.99
C GLY A 170 -18.97 -11.31 5.16
N LEU A 171 -18.34 -10.31 4.54
CA LEU A 171 -18.81 -8.92 4.50
C LEU A 171 -20.28 -8.81 4.06
N ILE A 172 -20.73 -9.65 3.14
CA ILE A 172 -22.14 -9.67 2.69
C ILE A 172 -23.07 -10.28 3.70
N ASN A 173 -22.65 -11.39 4.30
CA ASN A 173 -23.50 -12.18 5.20
C ASN A 173 -23.90 -11.40 6.45
N LEU A 174 -23.05 -10.46 6.87
CA LEU A 174 -23.34 -9.60 8.00
C LEU A 174 -24.44 -8.58 7.71
N LYS A 175 -24.84 -8.35 6.44
CA LYS A 175 -25.77 -7.28 6.03
C LYS A 175 -25.39 -5.89 6.58
N ILE A 176 -24.15 -5.72 7.07
CA ILE A 176 -23.65 -4.50 7.71
C ILE A 176 -23.47 -3.38 6.68
N ILE A 177 -23.35 -3.74 5.40
CA ILE A 177 -22.90 -2.82 4.35
C ILE A 177 -24.09 -2.42 3.48
N SER A 178 -24.32 -1.12 3.33
CA SER A 178 -24.88 -0.60 2.07
C SER A 178 -23.78 -0.74 1.02
N PRO A 179 -24.05 -1.17 -0.23
CA PRO A 179 -23.05 -1.23 -1.31
C PRO A 179 -22.14 -0.02 -1.22
N LEU A 180 -20.81 -0.19 -1.19
CA LEU A 180 -19.84 0.90 -0.99
C LEU A 180 -19.87 1.77 -2.25
N PRO A 181 -20.73 2.80 -2.34
CA PRO A 181 -20.92 3.55 -3.58
C PRO A 181 -19.79 4.59 -3.73
N LEU A 182 -18.92 4.69 -2.73
CA LEU A 182 -17.99 5.79 -2.52
C LEU A 182 -16.60 5.50 -3.06
N VAL A 183 -16.25 4.25 -3.37
CA VAL A 183 -14.91 3.93 -3.89
C VAL A 183 -14.86 4.14 -5.41
N ASN A 184 -13.91 4.98 -5.83
CA ASN A 184 -13.70 5.33 -7.23
C ASN A 184 -12.68 4.39 -7.91
N TRP A 185 -13.02 3.10 -7.96
CA TRP A 185 -12.18 2.08 -8.60
C TRP A 185 -12.78 1.66 -9.94
N GLU A 186 -11.98 1.60 -11.01
CA GLU A 186 -12.49 1.09 -12.30
C GLU A 186 -12.38 -0.44 -12.40
N HIS A 187 -11.25 -0.99 -11.98
CA HIS A 187 -10.92 -2.40 -12.13
C HIS A 187 -10.48 -3.01 -10.80
N LEU A 188 -10.98 -4.20 -10.47
CA LEU A 188 -10.56 -4.96 -9.30
C LEU A 188 -9.97 -6.32 -9.72
N ARG A 189 -8.82 -6.63 -9.16
CA ARG A 189 -8.19 -7.95 -9.22
C ARG A 189 -8.01 -8.48 -7.81
N VAL A 190 -8.47 -9.70 -7.56
CA VAL A 190 -8.27 -10.36 -6.26
C VAL A 190 -7.38 -11.58 -6.47
N LEU A 191 -6.23 -11.59 -5.78
CA LEU A 191 -5.34 -12.74 -5.69
C LEU A 191 -5.54 -13.43 -4.36
N THR A 192 -5.92 -14.70 -4.41
CA THR A 192 -6.27 -15.46 -3.20
C THR A 192 -6.00 -16.95 -3.33
N LYS A 193 -5.90 -17.67 -2.21
CA LYS A 193 -5.86 -19.15 -2.19
C LYS A 193 -7.27 -19.77 -2.27
N CYS A 194 -8.27 -18.98 -2.64
CA CYS A 194 -9.65 -19.42 -2.83
C CYS A 194 -9.74 -20.72 -3.66
N LYS A 195 -10.57 -21.65 -3.20
CA LYS A 195 -10.96 -22.83 -3.99
C LYS A 195 -11.92 -22.38 -5.10
N SER A 196 -11.88 -23.04 -6.26
CA SER A 196 -12.76 -22.73 -7.39
C SER A 196 -14.24 -22.70 -7.03
N GLU A 197 -14.68 -23.54 -6.08
CA GLU A 197 -16.05 -23.62 -5.58
C GLU A 197 -16.56 -22.30 -4.97
N LYS A 198 -15.67 -21.52 -4.34
CA LYS A 198 -16.01 -20.23 -3.70
C LYS A 198 -15.76 -19.03 -4.60
N GLU A 199 -15.27 -19.24 -5.83
CA GLU A 199 -14.97 -18.13 -6.74
C GLU A 199 -16.25 -17.38 -7.16
N SER A 200 -17.34 -18.11 -7.44
CA SER A 200 -18.62 -17.49 -7.79
C SER A 200 -19.17 -16.66 -6.64
N GLU A 201 -19.18 -17.23 -5.43
CA GLU A 201 -19.64 -16.53 -4.21
C GLU A 201 -18.80 -15.27 -3.95
N LEU A 202 -17.47 -15.36 -4.10
CA LEU A 202 -16.58 -14.20 -3.98
C LEU A 202 -16.88 -13.15 -5.05
N ARG A 203 -17.10 -13.57 -6.30
CA ARG A 203 -17.38 -12.65 -7.41
C ARG A 203 -18.69 -11.90 -7.19
N ASP A 204 -19.74 -12.61 -6.81
CA ASP A 204 -21.04 -12.01 -6.47
C ASP A 204 -20.88 -11.07 -5.29
N ALA A 205 -20.04 -11.45 -4.32
CA ALA A 205 -19.79 -10.61 -3.18
C ALA A 205 -19.12 -9.29 -3.54
N LEU A 206 -18.06 -9.35 -4.32
CA LEU A 206 -17.35 -8.17 -4.80
C LEU A 206 -18.24 -7.26 -5.66
N ARG A 207 -19.14 -7.81 -6.47
CA ARG A 207 -20.09 -7.03 -7.29
C ARG A 207 -21.09 -6.27 -6.44
N TRP A 208 -21.55 -6.88 -5.34
CA TRP A 208 -22.48 -6.22 -4.44
C TRP A 208 -21.77 -5.15 -3.59
N ILE A 209 -20.54 -5.43 -3.14
CA ILE A 209 -19.73 -4.45 -2.37
C ILE A 209 -19.33 -3.26 -3.26
N PHE A 210 -18.90 -3.52 -4.50
CA PHE A 210 -18.37 -2.52 -5.42
C PHE A 210 -19.18 -2.45 -6.73
N PRO A 211 -20.40 -1.88 -6.69
CA PRO A 211 -21.31 -1.90 -7.84
C PRO A 211 -20.82 -1.07 -9.04
N SER A 212 -19.85 -0.18 -8.83
CA SER A 212 -19.28 0.72 -9.85
C SER A 212 -18.17 0.10 -10.70
N LEU A 213 -17.68 -1.10 -10.35
CA LEU A 213 -16.56 -1.73 -11.05
C LEU A 213 -16.91 -2.09 -12.50
N LYS A 214 -16.03 -1.73 -13.44
CA LYS A 214 -16.12 -2.14 -14.85
C LYS A 214 -15.73 -3.61 -15.01
N THR A 215 -14.69 -4.06 -14.30
CA THR A 215 -14.22 -5.45 -14.37
C THR A 215 -13.80 -6.00 -13.02
N ILE A 216 -14.07 -7.29 -12.80
CA ILE A 216 -13.57 -8.07 -11.67
C ILE A 216 -12.84 -9.29 -12.21
N SER A 217 -11.61 -9.49 -11.75
CA SER A 217 -10.85 -10.71 -12.00
C SER A 217 -10.44 -11.35 -10.68
N ILE A 218 -10.58 -12.67 -10.60
CA ILE A 218 -10.14 -13.46 -9.45
C ILE A 218 -9.11 -14.43 -10.00
N ALA A 219 -7.95 -14.51 -9.34
CA ALA A 219 -6.89 -15.42 -9.74
C ALA A 219 -6.26 -16.08 -8.52
N LYS A 220 -5.71 -17.27 -8.75
CA LYS A 220 -4.98 -18.00 -7.71
C LYS A 220 -3.69 -17.26 -7.38
N ARG A 221 -3.43 -17.07 -6.09
CA ARG A 221 -2.14 -16.55 -5.63
C ARG A 221 -1.05 -17.62 -5.88
N ALA A 222 0.00 -17.25 -6.60
CA ALA A 222 1.19 -18.09 -6.71
C ALA A 222 1.86 -18.17 -5.32
N THR A 223 2.16 -19.39 -4.88
CA THR A 223 2.84 -19.68 -3.60
C THR A 223 4.33 -19.42 -3.68
#